data_AF-A0A8T4NTS4-F1
#
_entry.id   AF-A0A8T4NTS4-F1
#
_cell.length_a   1.000
_cell.length_b   1.000
_cell.length_c   1.000
_cell.angle_alpha   90.00
_cell.angle_beta   90.00
_cell.angle_gamma   90.00
#
_symmetry.space_group_name_H-M   'P 1'
#
loop_
_entity.id
_entity.type
_entity.pdbx_description
1 polymer ?
#
loop_
_entity_poly.entity_id
_entity_poly.type
_entity_poly.pdbx_seq_one_letter_code
_entity_poly.pdbx_strand_id
1 'polypeptide(L)'
;MARCRKVFYIREDASAIWHYKIIGKSSTGCLVEVSLLNLKKGTIELETLQDKTMVCDVYRSNQELPEKDFARCSGQLREEIQEIIIQRMHNYLIQNIEEINEEFAKI
;
A
#
# COMPACT_ATOMS: atom_id res chain seq x y z
N MET A 1 1.80 -14.89 -12.72
CA MET A 1 1.76 -15.46 -11.34
C MET A 1 1.42 -16.97 -11.26
N ALA A 2 0.71 -17.59 -12.22
CA ALA A 2 0.17 -18.96 -12.13
C ALA A 2 1.10 -20.11 -11.68
N ARG A 3 2.43 -19.99 -11.81
CA ARG A 3 3.40 -21.04 -11.39
C ARG A 3 4.36 -20.60 -10.27
N CYS A 4 4.24 -19.38 -9.76
CA CYS A 4 5.21 -18.75 -8.84
C CYS A 4 6.67 -18.95 -9.28
N ARG A 5 6.94 -18.82 -10.59
CA ARG A 5 8.32 -18.83 -11.09
C ARG A 5 9.01 -17.59 -10.56
N LYS A 6 10.25 -17.72 -10.09
CA LYS A 6 11.08 -16.59 -9.68
C LYS A 6 11.25 -15.66 -10.89
N VAL A 7 10.57 -14.52 -10.82
CA VAL A 7 10.59 -13.47 -11.81
C VAL A 7 10.48 -12.16 -11.04
N PHE A 8 11.04 -11.10 -11.61
CA PHE A 8 10.78 -9.76 -11.16
C PHE A 8 10.05 -8.99 -12.27
N TYR A 9 9.24 -8.02 -11.89
CA TYR A 9 8.63 -7.09 -12.82
C TYR A 9 8.54 -5.71 -12.18
N ILE A 10 8.69 -4.68 -12.99
CA ILE A 10 8.48 -3.28 -12.60
C ILE A 10 7.18 -2.84 -13.26
N ARG A 11 6.32 -2.19 -12.49
CA ARG A 11 5.11 -1.58 -13.00
C ARG A 11 5.13 -0.10 -12.69
N GLU A 12 4.84 0.70 -13.68
CA GLU A 12 4.66 2.14 -13.54
C GLU A 12 3.19 2.46 -13.84
N ASP A 13 2.53 3.13 -12.89
CA ASP A 13 1.19 3.68 -13.08
C ASP A 13 1.20 5.21 -12.93
N ALA A 14 0.04 5.83 -12.79
CA ALA A 14 -0.08 7.28 -12.71
C ALA A 14 0.50 7.87 -11.41
N SER A 15 0.55 7.10 -10.33
CA SER A 15 0.95 7.57 -9.00
C SER A 15 2.32 7.05 -8.56
N ALA A 16 2.77 5.91 -9.05
CA ALA A 16 3.98 5.28 -8.54
C ALA A 16 4.68 4.32 -9.51
N ILE A 17 5.93 4.02 -9.19
CA ILE A 17 6.73 2.93 -9.76
C ILE A 17 6.89 1.87 -8.69
N TRP A 18 6.39 0.67 -8.98
CA TRP A 18 6.42 -0.49 -8.10
C TRP A 18 7.34 -1.56 -8.66
N HIS A 19 8.08 -2.20 -7.76
CA HIS A 19 8.87 -3.38 -8.06
C HIS A 19 8.30 -4.59 -7.35
N TYR A 20 8.26 -5.71 -8.07
CA TYR A 20 7.73 -6.97 -7.56
C TYR A 20 8.71 -8.08 -7.87
N LYS A 21 8.91 -8.97 -6.90
CA LYS A 21 9.78 -10.13 -7.05
C LYS A 21 9.13 -11.34 -6.40
N ILE A 22 8.91 -12.38 -7.19
CA ILE A 22 8.42 -13.66 -6.66
C ILE A 22 9.60 -14.34 -5.95
N ILE A 23 9.54 -14.39 -4.62
CA ILE A 23 10.60 -14.96 -3.78
C ILE A 23 10.33 -16.43 -3.43
N GLY A 24 9.08 -16.88 -3.49
CA GLY A 24 8.74 -18.25 -3.16
C GLY A 24 7.28 -18.62 -3.37
N LYS A 25 6.89 -19.73 -2.74
CA LYS A 25 5.53 -20.27 -2.71
C LYS A 25 5.06 -20.33 -1.25
N SER A 26 3.79 -20.03 -1.03
CA SER A 26 3.10 -20.33 0.22
C SER A 26 2.19 -21.55 0.03
N SER A 27 1.50 -21.97 1.09
CA SER A 27 0.43 -22.98 0.99
C SER A 27 -0.73 -22.53 0.10
N THR A 28 -0.92 -21.22 -0.04
CA THR A 28 -2.09 -20.64 -0.74
C THR A 28 -1.76 -20.00 -2.10
N GLY A 29 -0.48 -19.71 -2.35
CA GLY A 29 -0.13 -18.71 -3.34
C GLY A 29 1.36 -18.59 -3.64
N CYS A 30 1.74 -17.39 -4.08
CA CYS A 30 3.11 -16.97 -4.29
C CYS A 30 3.49 -15.93 -3.24
N LEU A 31 4.69 -16.07 -2.67
CA LEU A 31 5.28 -15.03 -1.85
C LEU A 31 5.95 -14.01 -2.78
N VAL A 32 5.48 -12.77 -2.72
CA VAL A 32 5.91 -11.67 -3.58
C VAL A 32 6.48 -10.56 -2.71
N GLU A 33 7.78 -10.29 -2.85
CA GLU A 33 8.39 -9.08 -2.32
C GLU A 33 7.96 -7.89 -3.19
N VAL A 34 7.44 -6.85 -2.57
CA VAL A 34 6.95 -5.62 -3.19
C VAL A 34 7.75 -4.46 -2.64
N SER A 35 8.20 -3.58 -3.52
CA SER A 35 8.96 -2.37 -3.17
C SER A 35 8.39 -1.17 -3.90
N LEU A 36 8.31 -0.03 -3.22
CA LEU A 36 7.96 1.25 -3.85
C LEU A 36 9.25 1.94 -4.30
N LEU A 37 9.50 1.98 -5.60
CA LEU A 37 10.72 2.56 -6.16
C LEU A 37 10.65 4.08 -6.26
N ASN A 38 9.49 4.62 -6.61
CA ASN A 38 9.31 6.05 -6.78
C ASN A 38 7.83 6.44 -6.73
N LEU A 39 7.56 7.67 -6.30
CA LEU A 39 6.24 8.29 -6.37
C LEU A 39 6.24 9.39 -7.41
N LYS A 40 5.16 9.49 -8.16
CA LYS A 40 4.95 10.59 -9.09
C LYS A 40 4.36 11.77 -8.31
N LYS A 41 4.91 12.97 -8.55
CA LYS A 41 4.66 14.23 -7.80
C LYS A 41 3.24 14.38 -7.24
N GLY A 42 3.15 14.83 -5.98
CA GLY A 42 1.89 15.26 -5.36
C GLY A 42 1.61 14.70 -3.95
N THR A 43 2.49 13.88 -3.38
CA THR A 43 2.26 13.22 -2.08
C THR A 43 3.55 13.18 -1.24
N ILE A 44 3.94 14.32 -0.67
CA ILE A 44 5.13 14.48 0.18
C ILE A 44 5.16 13.44 1.31
N GLU A 45 3.99 13.12 1.89
CA GLU A 45 3.84 12.12 2.97
C GLU A 45 4.32 10.71 2.58
N LEU A 46 4.37 10.40 1.28
CA LEU A 46 4.71 9.08 0.79
C LEU A 46 6.21 8.97 0.41
N GLU A 47 6.97 10.07 0.37
CA GLU A 47 8.42 10.02 0.07
C GLU A 47 9.17 9.12 1.07
N THR A 48 8.70 9.06 2.31
CA THR A 48 9.23 8.17 3.35
C THR A 48 9.07 6.70 3.00
N LEU A 49 8.14 6.32 2.10
CA LEU A 49 7.89 4.95 1.71
C LEU A 49 8.85 4.42 0.64
N GLN A 50 9.66 5.30 0.04
CA GLN A 50 10.59 4.90 -1.00
C GLN A 50 11.60 3.87 -0.48
N ASP A 51 11.92 2.88 -1.31
CA ASP A 51 12.85 1.77 -1.04
C ASP A 51 12.42 0.82 0.08
N LYS A 52 11.28 1.05 0.72
CA LYS A 52 10.71 0.13 1.71
C LYS A 52 10.08 -1.06 1.01
N THR A 53 10.04 -2.18 1.73
CA THR A 53 9.56 -3.44 1.19
C THR A 53 8.52 -4.10 2.08
N MET A 54 7.73 -4.98 1.46
CA MET A 54 6.83 -5.90 2.13
C MET A 54 6.77 -7.21 1.36
N VAL A 55 6.41 -8.30 2.04
CA VAL A 55 6.15 -9.60 1.44
C VAL A 55 4.66 -9.88 1.46
N CYS A 56 4.08 -10.12 0.29
CA CYS A 56 2.65 -10.38 0.14
C CYS A 56 2.40 -11.83 -0.28
N ASP A 57 1.40 -12.47 0.33
CA ASP A 57 0.88 -13.76 -0.10
C ASP A 57 -0.23 -13.58 -1.14
N VAL A 58 0.09 -13.82 -2.41
CA VAL A 58 -0.81 -13.63 -3.54
C VAL A 58 -1.39 -14.97 -3.99
N TYR A 59 -2.71 -15.13 -3.91
CA TYR A 59 -3.40 -16.33 -4.38
C TYR A 59 -3.15 -16.56 -5.88
N ARG A 60 -3.03 -17.82 -6.28
CA ARG A 60 -2.84 -18.18 -7.69
C ARG A 60 -4.05 -17.83 -8.57
N SER A 61 -5.23 -17.78 -7.97
CA SER A 61 -6.49 -17.40 -8.62
C SER A 61 -6.73 -15.90 -8.67
N ASN A 62 -6.04 -15.11 -7.83
CA ASN A 62 -6.26 -13.67 -7.78
C ASN A 62 -5.38 -12.98 -8.84
N GLN A 63 -6.01 -12.14 -9.66
CA GLN A 63 -5.33 -11.28 -10.63
C GLN A 63 -5.10 -9.87 -10.09
N GLU A 64 -5.61 -9.58 -8.88
CA GLU A 64 -5.38 -8.30 -8.24
C GLU A 64 -3.93 -8.14 -7.80
N LEU A 65 -3.50 -6.89 -7.84
CA LEU A 65 -2.14 -6.50 -7.54
C LEU A 65 -2.00 -6.34 -6.02
N PRO A 66 -0.84 -6.71 -5.45
CA PRO A 66 -0.65 -6.72 -3.99
C PRO A 66 -0.92 -5.39 -3.30
N GLU A 67 -0.71 -4.27 -4.01
CA GLU A 67 -0.91 -2.93 -3.46
C GLU A 67 -2.37 -2.47 -3.41
N LYS A 68 -3.31 -3.26 -3.95
CA LYS A 68 -4.75 -3.01 -3.77
C LYS A 68 -5.29 -3.58 -2.45
N ASP A 69 -4.63 -4.59 -1.89
CA ASP A 69 -5.00 -5.22 -0.63
C ASP A 69 -3.74 -5.64 0.16
N PHE A 70 -3.34 -4.78 1.09
CA PHE A 70 -2.20 -5.03 1.96
C PHE A 70 -2.49 -6.01 3.10
N ALA A 71 -3.71 -6.51 3.27
CA ALA A 71 -4.08 -7.37 4.39
C ALA A 71 -3.23 -8.65 4.47
N ARG A 72 -2.79 -9.15 3.31
CA ARG A 72 -1.94 -10.35 3.17
C ARG A 72 -0.45 -10.03 2.99
N CYS A 73 -0.07 -8.79 3.21
CA CYS A 73 1.32 -8.35 3.16
C CYS A 73 1.92 -8.27 4.57
N SER A 74 3.23 -8.29 4.71
CA SER A 74 3.92 -8.03 5.98
C SER A 74 5.26 -7.35 5.72
N GLY A 75 5.70 -6.51 6.65
CA GLY A 75 6.94 -5.75 6.55
C GLY A 75 6.71 -4.23 6.56
N GLN A 76 7.83 -3.51 6.57
CA GLN A 76 7.88 -2.08 6.89
C GLN A 76 7.01 -1.23 5.95
N LEU A 77 7.00 -1.54 4.65
CA LEU A 77 6.18 -0.77 3.70
C LEU A 77 4.68 -0.86 4.03
N ARG A 78 4.19 -2.03 4.49
CA ARG A 78 2.80 -2.18 4.93
C ARG A 78 2.52 -1.35 6.18
N GLU A 79 3.42 -1.45 7.17
CA GLU A 79 3.24 -0.80 8.47
C GLU A 79 3.17 0.72 8.34
N GLU A 80 4.04 1.29 7.49
CA GLU A 80 4.05 2.74 7.28
C GLU A 80 2.89 3.22 6.41
N ILE A 81 2.48 2.44 5.40
CA ILE A 81 1.22 2.73 4.69
C ILE A 81 0.05 2.74 5.67
N GLN A 82 0.02 1.79 6.61
CA GLN A 82 -1.03 1.72 7.62
C GLN A 82 -1.01 2.95 8.54
N GLU A 83 0.16 3.40 8.97
CA GLU A 83 0.30 4.63 9.76
C GLU A 83 -0.22 5.86 9.00
N ILE A 84 0.13 6.01 7.72
CA ILE A 84 -0.34 7.12 6.88
C ILE A 84 -1.86 7.08 6.72
N ILE A 85 -2.45 5.89 6.53
CA ILE A 85 -3.91 5.73 6.46
C ILE A 85 -4.55 6.16 7.79
N ILE A 86 -4.00 5.73 8.93
CA ILE A 86 -4.50 6.12 10.26
C ILE A 86 -4.43 7.63 10.45
N GLN A 87 -3.30 8.25 10.11
CA GLN A 87 -3.12 9.71 10.22
C GLN A 87 -4.14 10.47 9.36
N ARG A 88 -4.38 10.03 8.12
CA ARG A 88 -5.39 10.64 7.24
C ARG A 88 -6.80 10.47 7.78
N MET A 89 -7.13 9.30 8.30
CA MET A 89 -8.43 9.05 8.94
C MET A 89 -8.62 9.95 10.17
N HIS A 90 -7.60 10.06 11.01
CA HIS A 90 -7.62 10.92 12.18
C HIS A 90 -7.85 12.40 11.80
N ASN A 91 -7.10 12.91 10.82
CA ASN A 91 -7.24 14.28 10.33
C ASN A 91 -8.63 14.54 9.73
N TYR A 92 -9.15 13.59 8.95
CA TYR A 92 -10.51 13.69 8.40
C TYR A 92 -11.55 13.78 9.52
N LEU A 93 -11.47 12.92 10.55
CA LEU A 93 -12.40 12.96 11.67
C LEU A 93 -12.35 14.30 12.42
N ILE A 94 -11.15 14.86 12.64
CA ILE A 94 -10.99 16.17 13.29
C ILE A 94 -11.68 17.27 12.48
N GLN A 95 -11.41 17.34 11.17
CA GLN A 95 -12.00 18.37 10.30
C GLN A 95 -13.53 18.33 10.32
N ASN A 96 -14.12 17.13 10.25
CA ASN A 96 -15.56 16.98 10.30
C ASN A 96 -16.16 17.38 11.67
N ILE A 97 -15.45 17.13 12.78
CA ILE A 97 -15.91 17.55 14.12
C ILE A 97 -15.86 19.07 14.27
N GLU A 98 -14.82 19.72 13.75
CA GLU A 98 -14.69 21.18 13.75
C GLU A 98 -15.83 21.84 12.97
N GLU A 99 -16.13 21.35 11.76
CA GLU A 99 -17.24 21.84 10.94
C GLU A 99 -18.59 21.73 11.66
N ILE A 100 -18.85 20.59 12.32
CA ILE A 100 -20.07 20.37 13.10
C ILE A 100 -20.17 21.36 14.27
N ASN A 101 -19.08 21.57 15.01
CA ASN A 101 -19.07 22.49 16.14
C ASN A 101 -19.33 23.94 15.71
N GLU A 102 -18.82 24.37 14.55
CA GLU A 102 -19.10 25.69 13.99
C GLU A 102 -20.56 25.86 13.56
N GLU A 103 -21.23 24.81 13.08
CA GLU A 103 -22.67 24.85 12.78
C GLU A 103 -23.51 24.97 14.06
N PHE A 104 -23.19 24.21 15.11
CA PHE A 104 -23.90 24.32 16.39
C PHE A 104 -23.69 25.66 17.10
N ALA A 105 -22.54 26.30 16.94
CA ALA A 105 -22.26 27.62 17.51
C ALA A 105 -23.02 28.77 16.82
N LYS A 106 -23.60 28.54 15.63
CA LYS A 106 -24.37 29.53 14.85
C LYS A 106 -25.89 29.44 15.13
N ILE A 107 -26.34 28.51 15.96
CA ILE A 107 -27.74 28.31 16.41
C ILE A 107 -27.90 28.88 17.82
#